data_AF-A0A9N9P3G8-F1
#
_entry.id   AF-A0A9N9P3G8-F1
#
_cell.length_a   1.000
_cell.length_b   1.000
_cell.length_c   1.000
_cell.angle_alpha   90.00
_cell.angle_beta   90.00
_cell.angle_gamma   90.00
#
_symmetry.space_group_name_H-M   'P 1'
#
loop_
_entity.id
_entity.type
_entity.pdbx_description
1 polymer ?
#
loop_
_entity_poly.entity_id
_entity_poly.type
_entity_poly.pdbx_seq_one_letter_code
_entity_poly.pdbx_strand_id
1 'polypeptide(L)'
;VVKDTIDKRWPGIDFLRNVLLVFAVPAEFSEKVKGIMRESEAAAIYCIDTLKECYEFPVGRTFLLVDCGGGTIDLTTRKLLRGNKLGEITERTGGFYGSSYVDREFLKFIKSIVGASALRLLQKNHYSQFQYMIQEFCRLIKTVFTGDFERFNDFEFDFNEFCPAIKQYVQGSLRDQLEEDEWIIDIDFYTVKA
;
A
#
# COMPACT_ATOMS: atom_id res chain seq x y z
N VAL A 1 -3.81 8.51 9.64
CA VAL A 1 -4.95 8.53 8.69
C VAL A 1 -6.00 7.46 8.99
N VAL A 2 -5.76 6.16 8.84
CA VAL A 2 -6.79 5.12 9.09
C VAL A 2 -7.29 5.15 10.54
N LYS A 3 -6.37 5.22 11.51
CA LYS A 3 -6.70 5.39 12.93
C LYS A 3 -7.55 6.65 13.17
N ASP A 4 -7.12 7.79 12.64
CA ASP A 4 -7.85 9.07 12.78
C ASP A 4 -9.23 9.03 12.11
N THR A 5 -9.38 8.32 10.99
CA THR A 5 -10.67 8.11 10.31
C THR A 5 -11.60 7.25 11.17
N ILE A 6 -11.06 6.19 11.79
CA ILE A 6 -11.81 5.33 12.70
C ILE A 6 -12.26 6.11 13.93
N ASP A 7 -11.35 6.87 14.56
CA ASP A 7 -11.66 7.68 15.74
C ASP A 7 -12.72 8.75 15.44
N LYS A 8 -12.71 9.34 14.24
CA LYS A 8 -13.71 10.33 13.80
C LYS A 8 -15.07 9.71 13.49
N ARG A 9 -15.12 8.56 12.82
CA ARG A 9 -16.38 7.93 12.36
C ARG A 9 -17.02 7.05 13.43
N TRP A 10 -16.22 6.47 14.32
CA TRP A 10 -16.67 5.55 15.36
C TRP A 10 -16.03 5.89 16.70
N PRO A 11 -16.43 7.03 17.31
CA PRO A 11 -15.92 7.44 18.61
C PRO A 11 -16.23 6.36 19.66
N GLY A 12 -15.16 5.83 20.29
CA GLY A 12 -15.24 4.76 21.29
C GLY A 12 -14.78 3.38 20.83
N ILE A 13 -14.40 3.21 19.56
CA ILE A 13 -13.65 2.03 19.10
C ILE A 13 -12.18 2.19 19.50
N ASP A 14 -11.67 1.31 20.36
CA ASP A 14 -10.23 1.19 20.61
C ASP A 14 -9.59 0.44 19.44
N PHE A 15 -8.85 1.14 18.58
CA PHE A 15 -8.24 0.55 17.39
C PHE A 15 -7.43 -0.72 17.70
N LEU A 16 -6.67 -0.76 18.80
CA LEU A 16 -5.81 -1.90 19.11
C LEU A 16 -6.55 -3.05 19.80
N ARG A 17 -7.70 -2.78 20.43
CA ARG A 17 -8.52 -3.81 21.11
C ARG A 17 -9.73 -4.28 20.31
N ASN A 18 -10.23 -3.46 19.39
CA ASN A 18 -11.46 -3.69 18.65
C ASN A 18 -11.24 -3.93 17.15
N VAL A 19 -10.09 -3.54 16.58
CA VAL A 19 -9.67 -4.05 15.25
C VAL A 19 -9.06 -5.42 15.48
N LEU A 20 -9.90 -6.43 15.30
CA LEU A 20 -9.48 -7.80 15.51
C LEU A 20 -8.50 -8.26 14.43
N LEU A 21 -8.65 -7.78 13.18
CA LEU A 21 -7.92 -8.29 12.02
C LEU A 21 -7.80 -7.24 10.90
N VAL A 22 -6.62 -7.15 10.28
CA VAL A 22 -6.36 -6.39 9.04
C VAL A 22 -6.06 -7.41 7.95
N PHE A 23 -6.77 -7.37 6.82
CA PHE A 23 -6.57 -8.32 5.73
C PHE A 23 -6.21 -7.60 4.43
N ALA A 24 -5.02 -7.86 3.90
CA ALA A 24 -4.79 -7.60 2.49
C ALA A 24 -5.54 -8.68 1.71
N VAL A 25 -6.64 -8.30 1.06
CA VAL A 25 -7.37 -9.21 0.20
C VAL A 25 -6.57 -9.32 -1.11
N PRO A 26 -6.10 -10.51 -1.52
CA PRO A 26 -5.37 -10.65 -2.77
C PRO A 26 -6.28 -10.24 -3.93
N ALA A 27 -5.80 -9.40 -4.85
CA ALA A 27 -6.56 -8.90 -6.00
C ALA A 27 -7.11 -10.00 -6.94
N GLU A 28 -6.72 -11.25 -6.70
CA GLU A 28 -6.96 -12.42 -7.55
C GLU A 28 -8.14 -13.28 -7.03
N PHE A 29 -9.31 -12.68 -6.87
CA PHE A 29 -10.55 -13.46 -6.85
C PHE A 29 -10.99 -13.74 -8.29
N SER A 30 -11.34 -15.00 -8.58
CA SER A 30 -11.90 -15.36 -9.89
C SER A 30 -13.15 -14.51 -10.21
N GLU A 31 -13.33 -14.14 -11.48
CA GLU A 31 -14.51 -13.37 -11.93
C GLU A 31 -15.84 -14.01 -11.54
N LYS A 32 -15.86 -15.35 -11.42
CA LYS A 32 -17.02 -16.11 -10.95
C LYS A 32 -17.35 -15.85 -9.49
N VAL A 33 -16.33 -15.67 -8.63
CA VAL A 33 -16.52 -15.33 -7.21
C VAL A 33 -16.97 -13.87 -7.10
N LYS A 34 -16.35 -12.94 -7.85
CA LYS A 34 -16.75 -11.52 -7.91
C LYS A 34 -18.19 -11.32 -8.39
N GLY A 35 -18.68 -12.19 -9.28
CA GLY A 35 -20.06 -12.15 -9.79
C GLY A 35 -21.13 -12.69 -8.84
N ILE A 36 -20.76 -13.44 -7.80
CA ILE A 36 -21.70 -14.08 -6.85
C ILE A 36 -21.61 -13.43 -5.46
N MET A 37 -20.43 -12.96 -5.06
CA MET A 37 -20.14 -12.41 -3.74
C MET A 37 -19.14 -11.27 -3.87
N ARG A 38 -19.31 -10.19 -3.10
CA ARG A 38 -18.32 -9.09 -3.10
C ARG A 38 -16.99 -9.61 -2.55
N GLU A 39 -15.87 -9.14 -3.10
CA GLU A 39 -14.51 -9.50 -2.66
C GLU A 39 -14.33 -9.38 -1.14
N SER A 40 -14.82 -8.29 -0.55
CA SER A 40 -14.84 -8.08 0.91
C SER A 40 -15.66 -9.11 1.69
N GLU A 41 -16.71 -9.67 1.09
CA GLU A 41 -17.56 -10.70 1.73
C GLU A 41 -16.92 -12.08 1.66
N ALA A 42 -16.32 -12.41 0.51
CA ALA A 42 -15.56 -13.63 0.34
C ALA A 42 -14.36 -13.65 1.31
N ALA A 43 -13.63 -12.53 1.39
CA ALA A 43 -12.56 -12.35 2.36
C ALA A 43 -13.07 -12.54 3.79
N ALA A 44 -14.15 -11.87 4.19
CA ALA A 44 -14.68 -11.98 5.54
C ALA A 44 -15.09 -13.40 5.94
N ILE A 45 -15.74 -14.15 5.04
CA ILE A 45 -16.12 -15.55 5.32
C ILE A 45 -14.89 -16.43 5.45
N TYR A 46 -13.94 -16.33 4.51
CA TYR A 46 -12.68 -17.07 4.57
C TYR A 46 -11.96 -16.83 5.89
N CYS A 47 -11.87 -15.57 6.31
CA CYS A 47 -11.24 -15.17 7.56
C CYS A 47 -11.93 -15.78 8.78
N ILE A 48 -13.27 -15.73 8.84
CA ILE A 48 -14.02 -16.34 9.94
C ILE A 48 -13.76 -17.85 9.99
N ASP A 49 -13.73 -18.52 8.84
CA ASP A 49 -13.54 -19.97 8.77
C ASP A 49 -12.15 -20.35 9.28
N THR A 50 -11.10 -19.68 8.79
CA THR A 50 -9.72 -19.88 9.27
C THR A 50 -9.57 -19.53 10.75
N LEU A 51 -10.18 -18.44 11.22
CA LEU A 51 -9.97 -17.97 12.59
C LEU A 51 -10.71 -18.78 13.63
N LYS A 52 -11.79 -19.47 13.28
CA LYS A 52 -12.44 -20.42 14.19
C LYS A 52 -11.51 -21.53 14.65
N GLU A 53 -10.45 -21.82 13.88
CA GLU A 53 -9.43 -22.79 14.28
C GLU A 53 -8.52 -22.25 15.39
N CYS A 54 -8.38 -20.93 15.53
CA CYS A 54 -7.48 -20.28 16.48
C CYS A 54 -8.20 -19.49 17.61
N TYR A 55 -9.46 -19.08 17.40
CA TYR A 55 -10.20 -18.20 18.29
C TYR A 55 -11.68 -18.56 18.37
N GLU A 56 -12.27 -18.45 19.56
CA GLU A 56 -13.73 -18.52 19.69
C GLU A 56 -14.39 -17.30 19.03
N PHE A 57 -15.15 -17.57 17.98
CA PHE A 57 -15.93 -16.57 17.26
C PHE A 57 -17.44 -16.81 17.43
N PRO A 58 -18.02 -16.43 18.60
CA PRO A 58 -19.42 -16.67 18.87
C PRO A 58 -20.33 -15.85 17.94
N VAL A 59 -21.51 -16.40 17.67
CA VAL A 59 -22.59 -15.68 16.99
C VAL A 59 -22.89 -14.38 17.76
N GLY A 60 -23.02 -13.28 17.02
CA GLY A 60 -23.22 -11.94 17.57
C GLY A 60 -21.93 -11.13 17.69
N ARG A 61 -20.75 -11.75 17.56
CA ARG A 61 -19.47 -11.04 17.56
C ARG A 61 -19.35 -10.12 16.35
N THR A 62 -18.78 -8.95 16.59
CA THR A 62 -18.51 -7.92 15.59
C THR A 62 -17.01 -7.85 15.32
N PHE A 63 -16.63 -7.61 14.08
CA PHE A 63 -15.25 -7.41 13.69
C PHE A 63 -15.15 -6.36 12.58
N LEU A 64 -14.00 -5.70 12.51
CA LEU A 64 -13.64 -4.81 11.43
C LEU A 64 -12.87 -5.61 10.38
N LEU A 65 -13.30 -5.53 9.14
CA LEU A 65 -12.53 -5.93 7.96
C LEU A 65 -11.89 -4.67 7.39
N VAL A 66 -10.57 -4.69 7.25
CA VAL A 66 -9.79 -3.66 6.58
C VAL A 66 -9.25 -4.27 5.30
N ASP A 67 -9.74 -3.81 4.15
CA ASP A 67 -9.34 -4.26 2.81
C ASP A 67 -8.42 -3.20 2.19
N CYS A 68 -7.11 -3.52 2.13
CA CYS A 68 -6.07 -2.61 1.65
C CYS A 68 -5.72 -2.89 0.18
N GLY A 69 -6.53 -2.37 -0.74
CA GLY A 69 -6.31 -2.50 -2.18
C GLY A 69 -5.24 -1.55 -2.75
N GLY A 70 -5.05 -1.63 -4.07
CA GLY A 70 -4.10 -0.76 -4.79
C GLY A 70 -4.55 0.71 -4.86
N GLY A 71 -5.84 0.96 -5.07
CA GLY A 71 -6.40 2.32 -5.17
C GLY A 71 -7.07 2.80 -3.88
N THR A 72 -7.74 1.89 -3.18
CA THR A 72 -8.62 2.19 -2.06
C THR A 72 -8.24 1.37 -0.83
N ILE A 73 -8.49 1.94 0.34
CA ILE A 73 -8.59 1.18 1.58
C ILE A 73 -10.05 1.22 2.00
N ASP A 74 -10.68 0.06 2.11
CA ASP A 74 -12.09 -0.08 2.50
C ASP A 74 -12.19 -0.66 3.91
N LEU A 75 -12.95 0.01 4.77
CA LEU A 75 -13.26 -0.42 6.14
C LEU A 75 -14.72 -0.89 6.18
N THR A 76 -14.95 -2.11 6.64
CA THR A 76 -16.30 -2.67 6.79
C THR A 76 -16.45 -3.37 8.12
N THR A 77 -17.45 -2.98 8.91
CA THR A 77 -17.78 -3.68 10.17
C THR A 77 -18.83 -4.77 9.90
N ARG A 78 -18.49 -6.01 10.25
CA ARG A 78 -19.34 -7.18 10.05
C ARG A 78 -19.70 -7.84 11.38
N LYS A 79 -20.91 -8.38 11.46
CA LYS A 79 -21.41 -9.21 12.56
C LYS A 79 -21.54 -10.65 12.11
N LEU A 80 -20.98 -11.58 12.87
CA LEU A 80 -21.25 -13.00 12.65
C LEU A 80 -22.68 -13.34 13.09
N LEU A 81 -23.46 -13.91 12.18
CA LEU A 81 -24.82 -14.38 12.42
C LEU A 81 -24.86 -15.91 12.45
N ARG A 82 -26.00 -16.49 12.85
CA ARG A 82 -26.19 -17.95 12.83
C ARG A 82 -26.01 -18.51 11.41
N GLY A 83 -25.43 -19.71 11.33
CA GLY A 83 -25.20 -20.40 10.06
C GLY A 83 -24.11 -19.75 9.20
N ASN A 84 -23.07 -19.17 9.82
CA ASN A 84 -21.93 -18.52 9.14
C ASN A 84 -22.31 -17.37 8.20
N LYS A 85 -23.47 -16.74 8.43
CA LYS A 85 -23.90 -15.57 7.68
C LYS A 85 -23.25 -14.31 8.25
N LEU A 86 -23.08 -13.31 7.40
CA LEU A 86 -22.56 -12.00 7.79
C LEU A 86 -23.64 -10.93 7.73
N GLY A 87 -23.84 -10.23 8.84
CA GLY A 87 -24.61 -8.98 8.87
C GLY A 87 -23.68 -7.78 8.71
N GLU A 88 -24.09 -6.78 7.95
CA GLU A 88 -23.40 -5.48 7.88
C GLU A 88 -23.95 -4.59 9.00
N ILE A 89 -23.05 -4.03 9.83
CA ILE A 89 -23.47 -3.14 10.94
C ILE A 89 -23.45 -1.68 10.50
N THR A 90 -22.57 -1.32 9.55
CA THR A 90 -22.36 0.05 9.11
C THR A 90 -22.06 0.10 7.61
N GLU A 91 -22.41 1.21 6.97
CA GLU A 91 -22.06 1.50 5.59
C GLU A 91 -20.52 1.49 5.41
N ARG A 92 -20.03 0.80 4.37
CA ARG A 92 -18.61 0.76 3.98
C ARG A 92 -18.04 2.18 3.97
N THR A 93 -16.94 2.39 4.71
CA THR A 93 -16.19 3.65 4.65
C THR A 93 -14.84 3.36 4.05
N GLY A 94 -14.49 4.06 2.98
CA GLY A 94 -13.19 3.90 2.33
C GLY A 94 -12.61 5.25 1.91
N GLY A 95 -11.34 5.22 1.53
CA GLY A 95 -10.66 6.38 0.97
C GLY A 95 -9.58 5.97 -0.03
N PHE A 96 -9.17 6.94 -0.84
CA PHE A 96 -8.07 6.78 -1.78
C PHE A 96 -6.75 6.85 -1.01
N TYR A 97 -6.38 5.72 -0.39
CA TYR A 97 -5.15 5.58 0.41
C TYR A 97 -4.46 4.25 0.12
N GLY A 98 -4.83 3.57 -0.96
CA GLY A 98 -4.29 2.27 -1.33
C GLY A 98 -2.82 2.31 -1.72
N SER A 99 -2.27 1.15 -2.05
CA SER A 99 -0.85 0.93 -2.40
C SER A 99 -0.27 1.94 -3.41
N SER A 100 -1.07 2.42 -4.36
CA SER A 100 -0.68 3.43 -5.37
C SER A 100 -0.35 4.82 -4.80
N TYR A 101 -0.69 5.10 -3.54
CA TYR A 101 -0.26 6.31 -2.86
C TYR A 101 1.21 6.23 -2.48
N VAL A 102 1.70 5.05 -2.08
CA VAL A 102 3.12 4.84 -1.80
C VAL A 102 3.96 5.06 -3.06
N ASP A 103 3.49 4.58 -4.22
CA ASP A 103 4.15 4.80 -5.51
C ASP A 103 4.21 6.30 -5.86
N ARG A 104 3.19 7.06 -5.49
CA ARG A 104 3.16 8.52 -5.67
C ARG A 104 4.13 9.24 -4.76
N GLU A 105 4.27 8.84 -3.50
CA GLU A 105 5.27 9.42 -2.59
C GLU A 105 6.69 9.08 -3.07
N PHE A 106 6.95 7.85 -3.51
CA PHE A 106 8.21 7.50 -4.16
C PHE A 106 8.50 8.39 -5.37
N LEU A 107 7.53 8.60 -6.26
CA LEU A 107 7.71 9.50 -7.40
C LEU A 107 7.94 10.95 -6.99
N LYS A 108 7.38 11.42 -5.87
CA LYS A 108 7.67 12.76 -5.33
C LYS A 108 9.11 12.84 -4.79
N PHE A 109 9.58 11.79 -4.13
CA PHE A 109 10.97 11.69 -3.68
C PHE A 109 11.94 11.73 -4.88
N ILE A 110 11.73 10.90 -5.90
CA ILE A 110 12.52 10.96 -7.14
C ILE A 110 12.43 12.34 -7.78
N LYS A 111 11.23 12.95 -7.82
CA LYS A 111 11.03 14.30 -8.34
C LYS A 111 11.85 15.36 -7.61
N SER A 112 12.04 15.26 -6.30
CA SER A 112 12.88 16.19 -5.55
C SER A 112 14.37 16.06 -5.87
N ILE A 113 14.81 14.88 -6.32
CA ILE A 113 16.19 14.60 -6.68
C ILE A 113 16.48 15.04 -8.12
N VAL A 114 15.69 14.56 -9.08
CA VAL A 114 15.99 14.76 -10.51
C VAL A 114 15.32 16.01 -11.08
N GLY A 115 14.40 16.61 -10.34
CA GLY A 115 13.63 17.77 -10.74
C GLY A 115 12.34 17.43 -11.52
N ALA A 116 11.34 18.30 -11.37
CA ALA A 116 10.00 18.11 -11.94
C ALA A 116 9.97 17.98 -13.47
N SER A 117 10.82 18.73 -14.16
CA SER A 117 10.89 18.69 -15.62
C SER A 117 11.53 17.39 -16.11
N ALA A 118 12.57 16.89 -15.44
CA ALA A 118 13.23 15.65 -15.83
C ALA A 118 12.30 14.45 -15.70
N LEU A 119 11.64 14.32 -14.54
CA LEU A 119 10.70 13.22 -14.31
C LEU A 119 9.53 13.23 -15.30
N ARG A 120 9.00 14.41 -15.64
CA ARG A 120 7.92 14.56 -16.62
C ARG A 120 8.37 14.15 -18.04
N LEU A 121 9.59 14.55 -18.43
CA LEU A 121 10.14 14.19 -19.75
C LEU A 121 10.47 12.70 -19.84
N LEU A 122 10.99 12.11 -18.76
CA LEU A 122 11.17 10.66 -18.64
C LEU A 122 9.84 9.92 -18.80
N GLN A 123 8.80 10.31 -18.06
CA GLN A 123 7.48 9.67 -18.17
C GLN A 123 6.91 9.77 -19.58
N LYS A 124 7.09 10.90 -20.26
CA LYS A 124 6.57 11.14 -21.61
C LYS A 124 7.34 10.38 -22.69
N ASN A 125 8.66 10.38 -22.63
CA ASN A 125 9.52 9.93 -23.72
C ASN A 125 10.09 8.52 -23.49
N HIS A 126 10.15 8.05 -22.24
CA HIS A 126 10.69 6.74 -21.84
C HIS A 126 9.79 6.05 -20.81
N TYR A 127 8.51 5.92 -21.14
CA TYR A 127 7.49 5.37 -20.25
C TYR A 127 7.84 3.96 -19.73
N SER A 128 8.50 3.12 -20.53
CA SER A 128 8.92 1.78 -20.11
C SER A 128 9.95 1.81 -18.98
N GLN A 129 10.98 2.66 -19.07
CA GLN A 129 11.96 2.83 -17.98
C GLN A 129 11.35 3.51 -16.76
N PHE A 130 10.43 4.46 -16.97
CA PHE A 130 9.69 5.08 -15.87
C PHE A 130 8.86 4.04 -15.10
N GLN A 131 8.17 3.13 -15.80
CA GLN A 131 7.42 2.04 -15.16
C GLN A 131 8.33 1.00 -14.53
N TYR A 132 9.45 0.65 -15.18
CA TYR A 132 10.42 -0.29 -14.64
C TYR A 132 11.00 0.18 -13.30
N MET A 133 11.40 1.46 -13.20
CA MET A 133 11.82 2.08 -11.95
C MET A 133 10.79 1.92 -10.82
N ILE A 134 9.50 2.16 -11.11
CA ILE A 134 8.43 2.00 -10.11
C ILE A 134 8.26 0.54 -9.70
N GLN A 135 8.37 -0.39 -10.65
CA GLN A 135 8.26 -1.83 -10.38
C GLN A 135 9.41 -2.34 -9.51
N GLU A 136 10.63 -1.88 -9.76
CA GLU A 136 11.80 -2.25 -8.95
C GLU A 136 11.71 -1.66 -7.54
N PHE A 137 11.29 -0.40 -7.39
CA PHE A 137 10.95 0.15 -6.08
C PHE A 137 9.90 -0.69 -5.36
N CYS A 138 8.83 -1.08 -6.07
CA CYS A 138 7.79 -1.94 -5.51
C CYS A 138 8.39 -3.26 -5.00
N ARG A 139 9.21 -3.92 -5.81
CA ARG A 139 9.75 -5.26 -5.59
C ARG A 139 10.82 -5.29 -4.50
N LEU A 140 11.71 -4.30 -4.48
CA LEU A 140 12.93 -4.30 -3.66
C LEU A 140 12.75 -3.59 -2.33
N ILE A 141 11.84 -2.63 -2.24
CA ILE A 141 11.70 -1.78 -1.06
C ILE A 141 10.28 -1.90 -0.51
N LYS A 142 9.28 -1.55 -1.31
CA LYS A 142 7.90 -1.40 -0.83
C LYS A 142 7.29 -2.69 -0.28
N THR A 143 7.43 -3.82 -0.98
CA THR A 143 6.82 -5.10 -0.58
C THR A 143 7.52 -5.78 0.59
N VAL A 144 8.79 -5.47 0.81
CA VAL A 144 9.61 -6.05 1.88
C VAL A 144 9.72 -5.14 3.11
N PHE A 145 9.28 -3.88 3.01
CA PHE A 145 9.29 -2.94 4.12
C PHE A 145 8.31 -3.36 5.22
N THR A 146 8.84 -3.63 6.42
CA THR A 146 8.05 -4.07 7.59
C THR A 146 7.82 -2.95 8.60
N GLY A 147 8.50 -1.81 8.46
CA GLY A 147 8.52 -0.75 9.46
C GLY A 147 9.41 -1.04 10.68
N ASP A 148 10.12 -2.17 10.70
CA ASP A 148 11.12 -2.51 11.70
C ASP A 148 12.48 -1.91 11.33
N PHE A 149 12.95 -0.95 12.14
CA PHE A 149 14.20 -0.23 11.92
C PHE A 149 15.41 -1.15 11.99
N GLU A 150 15.44 -2.11 12.91
CA GLU A 150 16.60 -2.99 13.12
C GLU A 150 16.77 -4.02 11.99
N ARG A 151 15.72 -4.24 11.21
CA ARG A 151 15.71 -5.18 10.07
C ARG A 151 15.79 -4.49 8.72
N PHE A 152 15.80 -3.16 8.70
CA PHE A 152 15.89 -2.41 7.46
C PHE A 152 17.35 -2.26 7.05
N ASN A 153 17.64 -2.61 5.80
CA ASN A 153 18.91 -2.30 5.17
C ASN A 153 18.68 -1.16 4.20
N ASP A 154 19.51 -0.12 4.29
CA ASP A 154 19.49 0.98 3.35
C ASP A 154 19.71 0.44 1.93
N PHE A 155 19.04 1.08 0.97
CA PHE A 155 19.04 0.64 -0.41
C PHE A 155 19.71 1.67 -1.30
N GLU A 156 20.82 1.28 -1.93
CA GLU A 156 21.47 2.06 -2.99
C GLU A 156 20.64 1.93 -4.27
N PHE A 157 19.97 3.01 -4.64
CA PHE A 157 19.18 3.10 -5.86
C PHE A 157 20.06 3.65 -7.00
N ASP A 158 20.45 2.77 -7.91
CA ASP A 158 21.27 3.13 -9.08
C ASP A 158 20.40 3.52 -10.28
N PHE A 159 20.45 4.80 -10.69
CA PHE A 159 19.75 5.25 -11.89
C PHE A 159 20.33 4.66 -13.18
N ASN A 160 21.58 4.20 -13.21
CA ASN A 160 22.15 3.49 -14.36
C ASN A 160 21.44 2.15 -14.60
N GLU A 161 21.10 1.44 -13.52
CA GLU A 161 20.41 0.16 -13.56
C GLU A 161 18.92 0.37 -13.87
N PHE A 162 18.26 1.19 -13.06
CA PHE A 162 16.79 1.24 -13.06
C PHE A 162 16.20 2.25 -14.05
N CYS A 163 16.93 3.31 -14.42
CA CYS A 163 16.38 4.37 -15.26
C CYS A 163 17.42 5.23 -16.01
N PRO A 164 18.32 4.64 -16.82
CA PRO A 164 19.44 5.38 -17.40
C PRO A 164 19.03 6.55 -18.31
N ALA A 165 17.82 6.52 -18.87
CA ALA A 165 17.30 7.63 -19.69
C ALA A 165 17.10 8.94 -18.90
N ILE A 166 16.99 8.90 -17.57
CA ILE A 166 16.77 10.12 -16.76
C ILE A 166 17.92 11.12 -16.93
N LYS A 167 19.14 10.62 -17.18
CA LYS A 167 20.36 11.41 -17.38
C LYS A 167 20.27 12.43 -18.52
N GLN A 168 19.41 12.16 -19.50
CA GLN A 168 19.18 13.06 -20.64
C GLN A 168 18.41 14.32 -20.25
N TYR A 169 17.68 14.27 -19.12
CA TYR A 169 16.71 15.30 -18.76
C TYR A 169 17.06 16.07 -17.48
N VAL A 170 17.93 15.55 -16.62
CA VAL A 170 18.44 16.30 -15.47
C VAL A 170 19.41 17.39 -15.94
N GLN A 171 19.28 18.59 -15.39
CA GLN A 171 20.00 19.79 -15.81
C GLN A 171 20.46 20.61 -14.60
N GLY A 172 21.48 21.45 -14.81
CA GLY A 172 22.00 22.38 -13.82
C GLY A 172 22.61 21.67 -12.61
N SER A 173 22.55 22.32 -11.44
CA SER A 173 23.19 21.83 -10.22
C SER A 173 22.73 20.43 -9.77
N LEU A 174 21.49 20.04 -10.08
CA LEU A 174 20.99 18.69 -9.78
C LEU A 174 21.73 17.61 -10.58
N ARG A 175 22.11 17.96 -11.82
CA ARG A 175 22.89 17.06 -12.68
C ARG A 175 24.31 16.94 -12.15
N ASP A 176 24.92 18.06 -11.80
CA ASP A 176 26.30 18.11 -11.30
C ASP A 176 26.42 17.24 -10.03
N GLN A 177 25.47 17.36 -9.10
CA GLN A 177 25.39 16.52 -7.90
C GLN A 177 25.23 15.03 -8.23
N LEU A 178 24.28 14.66 -9.10
CA LEU A 178 24.09 13.27 -9.48
C LEU A 178 25.27 12.67 -10.27
N GLU A 179 26.06 13.49 -10.96
CA GLU A 179 27.30 13.03 -11.59
C GLU A 179 28.41 12.78 -10.56
N GLU A 180 28.52 13.62 -9.51
CA GLU A 180 29.42 13.40 -8.37
C GLU A 180 29.04 12.15 -7.57
N ASP A 181 27.75 11.92 -7.35
CA ASP A 181 27.20 10.77 -6.64
C ASP A 181 27.10 9.50 -7.53
N GLU A 182 27.76 9.49 -8.69
CA GLU A 182 27.78 8.37 -9.65
C GLU A 182 26.39 7.88 -10.12
N TRP A 183 25.37 8.75 -9.98
CA TRP A 183 23.95 8.48 -10.22
C TRP A 183 23.34 7.44 -9.29
N ILE A 184 23.90 7.30 -8.09
CA ILE A 184 23.39 6.44 -7.02
C ILE A 184 22.80 7.34 -5.93
N ILE A 185 21.65 6.94 -5.38
CA ILE A 185 21.04 7.61 -4.23
C ILE A 185 20.73 6.60 -3.14
N ASP A 186 20.90 7.00 -1.88
CA ASP A 186 20.55 6.17 -0.75
C ASP A 186 19.06 6.34 -0.39
N ILE A 187 18.38 5.21 -0.21
CA ILE A 187 17.01 5.16 0.30
C ILE A 187 17.07 4.50 1.69
N ASP A 188 17.11 5.36 2.70
CA ASP A 188 17.17 4.96 4.10
C ASP A 188 15.78 4.65 4.69
N PHE A 189 15.77 4.09 5.91
CA PHE A 189 14.52 3.75 6.61
C PHE A 189 13.56 4.94 6.72
N TYR A 190 14.08 6.13 7.01
CA TYR A 190 13.27 7.32 7.23
C TYR A 190 12.65 7.83 5.94
N THR A 191 13.36 7.70 4.82
CA THR A 191 12.88 8.02 3.47
C THR A 191 11.73 7.10 3.08
N VAL A 192 11.83 5.80 3.34
CA VAL A 192 10.75 4.84 3.04
C VAL A 192 9.53 5.05 3.95
N LYS A 193 9.76 5.45 5.21
CA LYS A 193 8.72 5.61 6.23
C LYS A 193 7.92 6.93 6.11
N ALA A 194 8.53 7.98 5.56
CA ALA A 194 7.97 9.34 5.49
C ALA A 194 6.62 9.40 4.75
#